data_AF-A0A3P7G8W9-F1
#
_entry.id   AF-A0A3P7G8W9-F1
#
_cell.length_a   1.000
_cell.length_b   1.000
_cell.length_c   1.000
_cell.angle_alpha   90.00
_cell.angle_beta   90.00
_cell.angle_gamma   90.00
#
_symmetry.space_group_name_H-M   'P 1'
#
loop_
_entity.id
_entity.type
_entity.pdbx_description
1 polymer ?
#
loop_
_entity_poly.entity_id
_entity_poly.type
_entity_poly.pdbx_seq_one_letter_code
_entity_poly.pdbx_strand_id
1 'polypeptide(L)'
;MTNIFILLLEYRDTEFATGGNHKLIFARAGFTDIREYCYWDSTNRCINMKNMLTDLEAAPENAIVVLHGCAHNPTGMDPTRDQWKQIAE
;
A
#
# COMPACT_ATOMS: atom_id res chain seq x y z
N MET A 1 -23.38 -7.84 1.53
CA MET A 1 -22.10 -7.39 2.10
C MET A 1 -21.48 -6.48 1.08
N THR A 2 -21.27 -5.21 1.39
CA THR A 2 -20.58 -4.28 0.48
C THR A 2 -19.16 -4.81 0.28
N ASN A 3 -18.75 -5.02 -0.97
CA ASN A 3 -17.38 -5.42 -1.30
C ASN A 3 -16.47 -4.24 -0.97
N ILE A 4 -15.94 -4.21 0.24
CA ILE A 4 -14.93 -3.23 0.63
C ILE A 4 -13.60 -3.73 0.08
N PHE A 5 -13.03 -2.89 -0.79
CA PHE A 5 -11.73 -3.08 -1.37
C PHE A 5 -10.64 -2.67 -0.39
N ILE A 6 -9.65 -3.52 -0.14
CA ILE A 6 -8.52 -3.17 0.70
C ILE A 6 -7.25 -3.09 -0.13
N LEU A 7 -6.63 -1.91 -0.13
CA LEU A 7 -5.27 -1.70 -0.62
C LEU A 7 -4.27 -1.82 0.52
N LEU A 8 -3.46 -2.85 0.44
CA LEU A 8 -2.36 -3.09 1.36
C LEU A 8 -1.04 -2.61 0.76
N LEU A 9 -0.28 -1.99 1.64
CA LEU A 9 1.06 -1.56 1.36
C LEU A 9 1.98 -2.77 1.24
N GLU A 10 2.36 -3.15 0.02
CA GLU A 10 3.34 -4.22 -0.18
C GLU A 10 4.39 -3.94 -1.27
N TYR A 11 5.55 -4.56 -1.07
CA TYR A 11 6.70 -4.51 -1.97
C TYR A 11 6.50 -5.52 -3.09
N ARG A 12 6.12 -5.05 -4.29
CA ARG A 12 5.88 -5.93 -5.45
C ARG A 12 7.17 -6.57 -6.05
N ASP A 13 8.36 -6.10 -5.66
CA ASP A 13 9.63 -6.41 -6.34
C ASP A 13 10.59 -7.41 -5.64
N THR A 14 10.27 -7.99 -4.47
CA THR A 14 11.14 -9.00 -3.83
C THR A 14 10.32 -10.09 -3.13
N GLU A 15 10.87 -11.30 -3.07
CA GLU A 15 10.30 -12.44 -2.32
C GLU A 15 10.23 -12.22 -0.79
N PHE A 16 10.61 -11.04 -0.30
CA PHE A 16 10.51 -10.66 1.11
C PHE A 16 9.23 -9.86 1.35
N ALA A 17 8.16 -10.59 1.71
CA ALA A 17 6.88 -10.02 2.11
C ALA A 17 7.05 -8.98 3.23
N THR A 18 6.51 -7.79 2.98
CA THR A 18 6.48 -6.69 3.91
C THR A 18 5.38 -6.90 4.95
N GLY A 19 5.69 -6.87 6.25
CA GLY A 19 4.69 -6.86 7.32
C GLY A 19 3.69 -8.02 7.27
N GLY A 20 4.19 -9.26 7.34
CA GLY A 20 3.52 -10.52 6.98
C GLY A 20 2.14 -10.86 7.61
N ASN A 21 1.51 -9.95 8.34
CA ASN A 21 0.20 -10.14 8.94
C ASN A 21 -0.91 -9.25 8.38
N HIS A 22 -0.64 -8.19 7.59
CA HIS A 22 -1.73 -7.33 7.09
C HIS A 22 -2.78 -8.11 6.30
N LYS A 23 -2.36 -8.81 5.22
CA LYS A 23 -3.25 -9.68 4.44
C LYS A 23 -3.98 -10.70 5.32
N LEU A 24 -3.27 -11.33 6.25
CA LEU A 24 -3.83 -12.32 7.16
C LEU A 24 -4.90 -11.74 8.08
N ILE A 25 -4.67 -10.55 8.66
CA ILE A 25 -5.60 -9.87 9.56
C ILE A 25 -6.88 -9.53 8.80
N PHE A 26 -6.76 -8.92 7.61
CA PHE A 26 -7.92 -8.54 6.82
C PHE A 26 -8.67 -9.74 6.25
N ALA A 27 -7.97 -10.78 5.80
CA ALA A 27 -8.60 -12.02 5.38
C ALA A 27 -9.38 -12.68 6.54
N ARG A 28 -8.81 -12.70 7.76
CA ARG A 28 -9.49 -13.20 8.97
C ARG A 28 -10.66 -12.32 9.42
N ALA A 29 -10.63 -11.03 9.12
CA ALA A 29 -11.74 -10.10 9.37
C ALA A 29 -12.87 -10.22 8.33
N GLY A 30 -12.73 -11.08 7.31
CA GLY A 30 -13.77 -11.36 6.32
C GLY A 30 -13.69 -10.53 5.04
N PHE A 31 -12.61 -9.78 4.83
CA PHE A 31 -12.39 -9.08 3.56
C PHE A 31 -11.95 -10.09 2.48
N THR A 32 -12.66 -10.09 1.36
CA THR A 32 -12.46 -11.05 0.26
C THR A 32 -11.74 -10.44 -0.95
N ASP A 33 -11.71 -9.11 -1.08
CA ASP A 33 -10.98 -8.38 -2.12
C ASP A 33 -9.87 -7.53 -1.48
N ILE A 34 -8.72 -8.16 -1.31
CA ILE A 34 -7.50 -7.56 -0.78
C ILE A 34 -6.50 -7.47 -1.92
N ARG A 35 -6.09 -6.26 -2.27
CA ARG A 35 -5.10 -5.98 -3.30
C ARG A 35 -3.94 -5.18 -2.72
N GLU A 36 -2.90 -5.07 -3.51
CA GLU A 36 -1.70 -4.33 -3.16
C GLU A 36 -1.61 -3.06 -3.99
N TYR A 37 -0.90 -2.06 -3.52
CA TYR A 37 -0.48 -0.91 -4.32
C TYR A 37 1.04 -0.80 -4.35
N CYS A 38 1.57 -0.27 -5.44
CA CYS A 38 3.01 -0.06 -5.60
C CYS A 38 3.52 0.90 -4.55
N TYR A 39 4.64 0.55 -3.93
CA TYR A 39 5.32 1.43 -2.98
C TYR A 39 6.79 1.59 -3.25
N TRP A 40 7.48 0.49 -3.49
CA TRP A 40 8.94 0.49 -3.58
C TRP A 40 9.41 0.30 -5.02
N ASP A 41 10.37 1.12 -5.42
CA ASP A 41 11.17 0.91 -6.62
C ASP A 41 12.49 0.25 -6.20
N SER A 42 12.63 -1.05 -6.48
CA SER A 42 13.83 -1.82 -6.15
C SER A 42 15.08 -1.35 -6.89
N THR A 43 14.91 -0.81 -8.10
CA THR A 43 16.00 -0.37 -8.98
C THR A 43 16.57 0.97 -8.50
N ASN A 44 15.69 1.93 -8.24
CA ASN A 44 16.07 3.29 -7.81
C ASN A 44 16.18 3.42 -6.28
N ARG A 45 15.80 2.38 -5.54
CA ARG A 45 15.81 2.32 -4.06
C ARG A 45 15.07 3.50 -3.43
N CYS A 46 13.90 3.82 -3.96
CA CYS A 46 13.08 4.92 -3.53
C CYS A 46 11.59 4.53 -3.53
N ILE A 47 10.74 5.43 -3.03
CA ILE A 47 9.30 5.25 -3.13
C ILE A 47 8.86 5.48 -4.58
N ASN A 48 8.17 4.50 -5.17
CA ASN A 48 7.60 4.59 -6.51
C ASN A 48 6.32 5.43 -6.49
N MET A 49 6.47 6.74 -6.27
CA MET A 49 5.34 7.68 -6.19
C MET A 49 4.44 7.61 -7.42
N LYS A 50 5.02 7.48 -8.62
CA LYS A 50 4.24 7.43 -9.85
C LYS A 50 3.25 6.26 -9.85
N ASN A 51 3.74 5.04 -9.64
CA ASN A 51 2.87 3.86 -9.68
C ASN A 51 1.99 3.76 -8.42
N MET A 52 2.45 4.27 -7.27
CA MET A 52 1.62 4.39 -6.07
C MET A 52 0.38 5.22 -6.37
N LEU A 53 0.55 6.43 -6.89
CA LEU A 53 -0.57 7.33 -7.19
C LEU A 53 -1.49 6.70 -8.26
N THR A 54 -0.93 6.08 -9.31
CA THR A 54 -1.74 5.33 -10.30
C THR A 54 -2.60 4.24 -9.66
N ASP A 55 -2.03 3.45 -8.73
CA ASP A 55 -2.77 2.37 -8.06
C ASP A 55 -3.85 2.94 -7.10
N LEU A 56 -3.58 4.08 -6.44
CA LEU A 56 -4.54 4.77 -5.57
C LEU A 56 -5.69 5.39 -6.39
N GLU A 57 -5.39 6.02 -7.52
CA GLU A 57 -6.39 6.57 -8.47
C GLU A 57 -7.28 5.48 -9.09
N ALA A 58 -6.73 4.28 -9.29
CA ALA A 58 -7.46 3.13 -9.81
C ALA A 58 -8.32 2.42 -8.76
N ALA A 59 -8.21 2.79 -7.48
CA ALA A 59 -9.01 2.20 -6.41
C ALA A 59 -10.49 2.57 -6.58
N PRO A 60 -11.44 1.62 -6.42
CA PRO A 60 -12.85 1.93 -6.42
C PRO A 60 -13.20 2.87 -5.26
N GLU A 61 -14.25 3.67 -5.46
CA GLU A 61 -14.80 4.53 -4.41
C GLU A 61 -15.13 3.69 -3.15
N ASN A 62 -14.84 4.25 -1.97
CA ASN A 62 -14.96 3.59 -0.66
C ASN A 62 -13.96 2.44 -0.40
N ALA A 63 -12.87 2.39 -1.16
CA ALA A 63 -11.68 1.61 -0.79
C ALA A 63 -11.16 1.95 0.61
N ILE A 64 -10.68 0.94 1.34
CA ILE A 64 -9.83 1.10 2.52
C ILE A 64 -8.38 1.01 2.06
N VAL A 65 -7.58 2.03 2.36
CA VAL A 65 -6.13 2.02 2.10
C VAL A 65 -5.40 1.91 3.43
N VAL A 66 -4.51 0.93 3.52
CA VAL A 66 -3.66 0.72 4.69
C VAL A 66 -2.29 1.37 4.42
N LEU A 67 -2.02 2.44 5.15
CA LEU A 67 -0.80 3.22 5.07
C LEU A 67 0.01 3.03 6.36
N HIS A 68 1.34 2.93 6.25
CA HIS A 68 2.20 3.03 7.42
C HIS A 68 2.44 4.51 7.71
N GLY A 69 2.07 4.98 8.91
CA GLY A 69 2.21 6.39 9.28
C GLY A 69 3.67 6.86 9.34
N CYS A 70 4.58 5.98 9.72
CA CYS A 70 6.03 6.16 9.68
C CYS A 70 6.75 4.82 9.82
N ALA A 71 8.07 4.84 9.61
CA ALA A 71 8.96 3.69 9.69
C ALA A 71 8.43 2.49 8.89
N HIS A 72 8.19 2.69 7.59
CA HIS A 72 7.66 1.65 6.72
C HIS A 72 8.45 0.33 6.87
N ASN A 73 7.78 -0.75 7.23
CA ASN A 73 8.39 -2.07 7.35
C ASN A 73 8.19 -2.82 6.03
N PRO A 74 9.24 -3.25 5.32
CA PRO A 74 10.65 -3.39 5.74
C PRO A 74 11.58 -2.36 5.12
N THR A 75 11.08 -1.47 4.24
CA THR A 75 11.98 -0.59 3.46
C THR A 75 12.65 0.48 4.33
N GLY A 76 12.04 0.84 5.45
CA GLY A 76 12.44 1.94 6.33
C GLY A 76 12.26 3.33 5.71
N MET A 77 11.63 3.41 4.53
CA MET A 77 11.55 4.63 3.73
C MET A 77 10.13 5.17 3.76
N ASP A 78 9.95 6.38 4.28
CA ASP A 78 8.65 7.03 4.41
C ASP A 78 8.46 8.14 3.37
N PRO A 79 7.22 8.43 2.93
CA PRO A 79 6.96 9.57 2.07
C PRO A 79 7.36 10.88 2.74
N THR A 80 7.89 11.82 1.95
CA THR A 80 8.11 13.20 2.40
C THR A 80 6.78 13.89 2.68
N ARG A 81 6.81 15.06 3.34
CA ARG A 81 5.58 15.84 3.58
C ARG A 81 4.85 16.21 2.29
N ASP A 82 5.57 16.50 1.21
CA ASP A 82 4.95 16.85 -0.07
C ASP A 82 4.45 15.61 -0.83
N GLN A 83 5.05 14.43 -0.61
CA GLN A 83 4.51 13.18 -1.11
C GLN A 83 3.25 12.76 -0.36
N TRP A 84 3.21 12.96 0.97
CA TRP A 84 2.00 12.74 1.76
C TRP A 84 0.82 13.62 1.32
N LYS A 85 1.08 14.87 0.90
CA LYS A 85 0.04 15.72 0.32
C LYS A 85 -0.52 15.11 -0.97
N GLN A 86 0.35 14.67 -1.88
CA GLN A 86 -0.07 14.00 -3.12
C GLN A 86 -0.86 12.71 -2.87
N ILE A 87 -0.51 11.94 -1.84
CA ILE A 87 -1.25 10.71 -1.46
C ILE A 87 -2.65 11.02 -0.92
N ALA A 88 -2.84 12.21 -0.34
CA ALA A 88 -4.10 12.62 0.29
C ALA A 88 -5.04 13.43 -0.63
N GLU A 89 -4.58 13.76 -1.84
CA GLU A 89 -5.37 14.41 -2.90
C GLU A 89 -6.30 13.41 -3.59
#